data_AF-A0A7J3ZQK0-F1
#
_entry.id   AF-A0A7J3ZQK0-F1
#
_cell.length_a   1.000
_cell.length_b   1.000
_cell.length_c   1.000
_cell.angle_alpha   90.00
_cell.angle_beta   90.00
_cell.angle_gamma   90.00
#
_symmetry.space_group_name_H-M   'P 1'
#
loop_
_entity.id
_entity.type
_entity.pdbx_description
1 polymer ?
#
loop_
_entity_poly.entity_id
_entity_poly.type
_entity_poly.pdbx_seq_one_letter_code
_entity_poly.pdbx_strand_id
1 'polypeptide(L)'
;MPAGSADYTVEFPEVALMRKDGPAWKVYEFLRDGKPRMRHEIEMATGLSSTHVSNILKLLWKRGMVLRSKELICFDRVVEKPRIGKIWSRFRGHLWIRSDSILLDHNNTVEYRFRRTERYSLEDIEVSRLISFIEYVNEKKKVGVTQQEILRILEASDEALTSQEIAERCNANPKRISTLLNKMYRNGLVVRRGYITEEGREVMFRGRINGYLYALPGTDQIEKRLERGDHLHPRVRALYWEIVKYSKMKEWVQASTLAENLGRRPYEIVRMAEKLQSAITSIKIYKSSKSVWLYDARFFKEEEIKQWAKRAEKIDSETGKVSQKIGNLHEKYCHIALERIWEKVRCESRFKQIIRNGKNCYNIRLSNRKEIDRILMIRIAVGDESLLELEIIFEFKYKKGGADSRDIREFLNKLATSYEYGFEEGERCYPKLNSVPVLVAPSFTKDAMEYARRHGVILLPTWKFSRILKDKFGINADFRRITRMLLRVDEESWDRELKKVLRVHH
;
A
#
# COMPACT_ATOMS: atom_id res chain seq x y z
N MET A 1 -74.95 1.59 42.86
CA MET A 1 -74.68 2.91 42.24
C MET A 1 -73.63 2.71 41.16
N PRO A 2 -73.98 2.89 39.87
CA PRO A 2 -73.04 2.73 38.77
C PRO A 2 -72.37 4.08 38.45
N ALA A 3 -71.04 4.10 38.35
CA ALA A 3 -70.33 5.16 37.66
C ALA A 3 -70.09 4.69 36.22
N GLY A 4 -70.79 5.34 35.29
CA GLY A 4 -70.89 4.94 33.89
C GLY A 4 -69.55 4.98 33.15
N SER A 5 -69.27 3.92 32.42
CA SER A 5 -68.31 3.92 31.31
C SER A 5 -68.94 4.69 30.15
N ALA A 6 -68.56 5.95 29.99
CA ALA A 6 -68.87 6.71 28.79
C ALA A 6 -68.06 6.13 27.62
N ASP A 7 -68.72 5.37 26.75
CA ASP A 7 -68.21 5.01 25.42
C ASP A 7 -68.05 6.29 24.61
N TYR A 8 -66.86 6.89 24.65
CA TYR A 8 -66.46 7.90 23.67
C TYR A 8 -66.06 7.20 22.38
N THR A 9 -67.06 6.73 21.64
CA THR A 9 -66.90 6.38 20.23
C THR A 9 -66.70 7.67 19.45
N VAL A 10 -65.44 8.02 19.16
CA VAL A 10 -65.12 8.98 18.10
C VAL A 10 -65.49 8.31 16.78
N GLU A 11 -66.72 8.53 16.33
CA GLU A 11 -67.14 8.06 15.01
C GLU A 11 -66.43 8.89 13.93
N PHE A 12 -65.41 8.31 13.32
CA PHE A 12 -64.87 8.85 12.08
C PHE A 12 -65.96 8.81 11.01
N PRO A 13 -66.29 9.92 10.34
CA PRO A 13 -67.31 9.97 9.29
C PRO A 13 -67.10 8.92 8.18
N GLU A 14 -65.85 8.51 7.96
CA GLU A 14 -65.46 7.51 6.97
C GLU A 14 -65.70 6.05 7.40
N VAL A 15 -65.82 5.77 8.71
CA VAL A 15 -66.15 4.45 9.25
C VAL A 15 -67.61 4.10 8.95
N ALA A 16 -68.50 5.10 9.03
CA ALA A 16 -69.93 4.96 8.69
C ALA A 16 -70.17 4.59 7.21
N LEU A 17 -69.21 4.89 6.33
CA LEU A 17 -69.26 4.57 4.89
C LEU A 17 -68.77 3.14 4.55
N MET A 18 -68.24 2.39 5.53
CA MET A 18 -67.84 1.00 5.32
C MET A 18 -69.02 0.05 5.53
N ARG A 19 -69.22 -0.90 4.61
CA ARG A 19 -70.19 -2.00 4.82
C ARG A 19 -69.73 -2.84 6.01
N LYS A 20 -70.56 -2.97 7.04
CA LYS A 20 -70.27 -3.66 8.31
C LYS A 20 -69.86 -5.14 8.18
N ASP A 21 -69.99 -5.74 7.00
CA ASP A 21 -69.54 -7.12 6.71
C ASP A 21 -68.48 -7.21 5.59
N GLY A 22 -68.00 -6.06 5.11
CA GLY A 22 -67.08 -5.99 3.99
C GLY A 22 -65.64 -6.41 4.35
N PRO A 23 -64.82 -6.84 3.37
CA PRO A 23 -63.40 -7.17 3.62
C PRO A 23 -62.60 -6.04 4.28
N ALA A 24 -62.90 -4.78 3.95
CA ALA A 24 -62.26 -3.62 4.56
C ALA A 24 -62.66 -3.42 6.03
N TRP A 25 -63.92 -3.68 6.37
CA TRP A 25 -64.40 -3.66 7.74
C TRP A 25 -63.71 -4.73 8.58
N LYS A 26 -63.61 -5.97 8.09
CA LYS A 26 -62.92 -7.06 8.80
C LYS A 26 -61.47 -6.73 9.17
N VAL A 27 -60.73 -6.09 8.26
CA VAL A 27 -59.36 -5.63 8.53
C VAL A 27 -59.33 -4.50 9.55
N TYR A 28 -60.23 -3.53 9.43
CA TYR A 28 -60.31 -2.39 10.35
C TYR A 28 -60.74 -2.80 11.76
N GLU A 29 -61.73 -3.69 11.85
CA GLU A 29 -62.25 -4.27 13.09
C GLU A 29 -61.22 -5.13 13.80
N PHE A 30 -60.43 -5.93 13.07
CA PHE A 30 -59.34 -6.69 13.67
C PHE A 30 -58.30 -5.80 14.38
N LEU A 31 -58.11 -4.57 13.90
CA LEU A 31 -57.21 -3.59 14.52
C LEU A 31 -57.89 -2.76 15.65
N ARG A 32 -59.14 -3.07 16.02
CA ARG A 32 -59.89 -2.34 17.08
C ARG A 32 -59.21 -2.40 18.44
N ASP A 33 -58.41 -3.43 18.72
CA ASP A 33 -57.62 -3.53 19.95
C ASP A 33 -56.52 -2.47 20.06
N GLY A 34 -56.31 -1.68 19.01
CA GLY A 34 -55.33 -0.61 18.96
C GLY A 34 -53.89 -1.11 18.88
N LYS A 35 -53.65 -2.43 18.80
CA LYS A 35 -52.29 -2.99 18.80
C LYS A 35 -51.67 -2.93 17.41
N PRO A 36 -50.37 -2.59 17.28
CA PRO A 36 -49.67 -2.71 16.00
C PRO A 36 -49.64 -4.15 15.49
N ARG A 37 -50.07 -4.38 14.24
CA ARG A 37 -50.06 -5.69 13.59
C ARG A 37 -49.30 -5.67 12.27
N MET A 38 -48.59 -6.76 11.98
CA MET A 38 -48.05 -7.02 10.66
C MET A 38 -49.14 -7.53 9.71
N ARG A 39 -48.94 -7.31 8.41
CA ARG A 39 -49.86 -7.79 7.36
C ARG A 39 -50.19 -9.28 7.46
N HIS A 40 -49.22 -10.12 7.80
CA HIS A 40 -49.42 -11.57 7.89
C HIS A 40 -50.34 -11.97 9.06
N GLU A 41 -50.32 -11.23 10.17
CA GLU A 41 -51.24 -11.46 11.30
C GLU A 41 -52.68 -11.12 10.88
N ILE A 42 -52.84 -10.02 10.15
CA ILE A 42 -54.12 -9.58 9.60
C ILE A 42 -54.64 -10.57 8.56
N GLU A 43 -53.75 -11.10 7.71
CA GLU A 43 -54.05 -12.15 6.73
C GLU A 43 -54.61 -13.41 7.41
N MET A 44 -53.93 -13.91 8.43
CA MET A 44 -54.38 -15.09 9.19
C MET A 44 -55.71 -14.84 9.91
N ALA A 45 -55.90 -13.67 10.51
CA ALA A 45 -57.11 -13.37 11.28
C ALA A 45 -58.34 -13.13 10.40
N THR A 46 -58.16 -12.55 9.21
CA THR A 46 -59.27 -12.19 8.31
C THR A 46 -59.56 -13.23 7.23
N GLY A 47 -58.64 -14.17 6.98
CA GLY A 47 -58.76 -15.17 5.91
C GLY A 47 -58.67 -14.59 4.49
N LEU A 48 -58.35 -13.31 4.35
CA LEU A 48 -58.19 -12.64 3.06
C LEU A 48 -56.83 -12.94 2.46
N SER A 49 -56.68 -12.89 1.13
CA SER A 49 -55.36 -13.04 0.50
C SER A 49 -54.43 -11.86 0.81
N SER A 50 -53.12 -12.11 0.87
CA SER A 50 -52.11 -11.08 1.13
C SER A 50 -52.25 -9.84 0.23
N THR A 51 -52.60 -10.02 -1.05
CA THR A 51 -52.85 -8.93 -2.00
C THR A 51 -54.08 -8.11 -1.62
N HIS A 52 -55.18 -8.75 -1.23
CA HIS A 52 -56.38 -8.06 -0.78
C HIS A 52 -56.14 -7.27 0.51
N VAL A 53 -55.50 -7.87 1.50
CA VAL A 53 -55.13 -7.17 2.74
C VAL A 53 -54.24 -5.96 2.44
N SER A 54 -53.26 -6.10 1.55
CA SER A 54 -52.37 -5.00 1.17
C SER A 54 -53.11 -3.84 0.50
N ASN A 55 -54.09 -4.13 -0.36
CA ASN A 55 -54.89 -3.10 -1.02
C ASN A 55 -55.85 -2.41 -0.04
N ILE A 56 -56.45 -3.16 0.88
CA ILE A 56 -57.33 -2.64 1.93
C ILE A 56 -56.56 -1.74 2.89
N LEU A 57 -55.41 -2.19 3.40
CA LEU A 57 -54.57 -1.37 4.28
C LEU A 57 -54.14 -0.07 3.60
N LYS A 58 -53.80 -0.13 2.30
CA LYS A 58 -53.49 1.07 1.52
C LYS A 58 -54.70 2.00 1.38
N LEU A 59 -55.90 1.46 1.20
CA LEU A 59 -57.13 2.25 1.14
C LEU A 59 -57.41 2.93 2.50
N LEU A 60 -57.37 2.18 3.59
CA LEU A 60 -57.59 2.68 4.95
C LEU A 60 -56.53 3.72 5.35
N TRP A 61 -55.28 3.54 4.93
CA TRP A 61 -54.20 4.48 5.21
C TRP A 61 -54.36 5.80 4.46
N LYS A 62 -54.76 5.73 3.18
CA LYS A 62 -55.10 6.92 2.38
C LYS A 62 -56.27 7.71 2.95
N ARG A 63 -57.17 7.00 3.61
CA ARG A 63 -58.34 7.51 4.32
C ARG A 63 -58.03 7.99 5.75
N GLY A 64 -56.77 7.91 6.18
CA GLY A 64 -56.37 8.33 7.53
C GLY A 64 -56.91 7.45 8.66
N MET A 65 -57.50 6.29 8.35
CA MET A 65 -58.14 5.42 9.35
C MET A 65 -57.14 4.49 10.04
N VAL A 66 -56.03 4.20 9.37
CA VAL A 66 -54.92 3.44 9.94
C VAL A 66 -53.62 4.17 9.65
N LEU A 67 -52.62 4.01 10.52
CA LEU A 67 -51.27 4.51 10.32
C LEU A 67 -50.33 3.34 9.98
N ARG A 68 -49.22 3.66 9.33
CA ARG A 68 -48.17 2.70 8.97
C ARG A 68 -46.87 3.03 9.70
N SER A 69 -46.13 2.03 10.15
CA SER A 69 -44.78 2.27 10.68
C SER A 69 -43.90 2.97 9.65
N LYS A 70 -43.14 3.97 10.09
CA LYS A 70 -42.17 4.69 9.25
C LYS A 70 -41.13 3.74 8.67
N GLU A 71 -40.64 2.83 9.51
CA GLU A 71 -39.62 1.85 9.16
C GLU A 71 -40.20 0.46 8.91
N LEU A 72 -39.47 -0.35 8.16
CA LEU A 72 -39.74 -1.77 7.99
C LEU A 72 -39.21 -2.54 9.19
N ILE A 73 -40.09 -3.26 9.88
CA ILE A 73 -39.69 -4.12 10.98
C ILE A 73 -39.22 -5.46 10.40
N CYS A 74 -38.03 -5.89 10.81
CA CYS A 74 -37.40 -7.13 10.37
C CYS A 74 -36.90 -7.92 11.58
N PHE A 75 -37.33 -9.17 11.70
CA PHE A 75 -36.80 -10.11 12.70
C PHE A 75 -36.83 -11.54 12.20
N ASP A 76 -35.95 -12.37 12.76
CA ASP A 76 -35.83 -13.78 12.42
C ASP A 76 -36.38 -14.61 13.59
N ARG A 77 -37.16 -15.64 13.27
CA ARG A 77 -37.72 -16.56 14.26
C ARG A 77 -37.72 -17.98 13.74
N VAL A 78 -37.44 -18.94 14.61
CA VAL A 78 -37.62 -20.35 14.32
C VAL A 78 -39.10 -20.68 14.45
N VAL A 79 -39.71 -21.14 13.36
CA VAL A 79 -41.11 -21.54 13.32
C VAL A 79 -41.22 -23.01 12.99
N GLU A 80 -42.13 -23.70 13.66
CA GLU A 80 -42.44 -25.09 13.37
C GLU A 80 -43.49 -25.16 12.26
N LYS A 81 -43.15 -25.85 11.16
CA LYS A 81 -44.08 -26.08 10.06
C LYS A 81 -44.49 -27.55 10.00
N PRO A 82 -45.79 -27.84 9.75
CA PRO A 82 -46.26 -29.20 9.56
C PRO A 82 -45.44 -29.90 8.46
N ARG A 83 -44.94 -31.11 8.72
CA ARG A 83 -44.15 -31.97 7.81
C ARG A 83 -42.72 -31.50 7.49
N ILE A 84 -42.29 -30.31 7.92
CA ILE A 84 -40.95 -29.77 7.62
C ILE A 84 -40.11 -29.63 8.90
N GLY A 85 -40.75 -29.52 10.07
CA GLY A 85 -40.07 -29.32 11.35
C GLY A 85 -39.73 -27.85 11.62
N LYS A 86 -38.74 -27.61 12.48
CA LYS A 86 -38.30 -26.26 12.87
C LYS A 86 -37.46 -25.61 11.76
N ILE A 87 -37.91 -24.48 11.23
CA ILE A 87 -37.19 -23.72 10.21
C ILE A 87 -37.01 -22.25 10.58
N TRP A 88 -35.89 -21.67 10.16
CA TRP A 88 -35.70 -20.23 10.23
C TRP A 88 -36.64 -19.51 9.26
N SER A 89 -37.47 -18.61 9.79
CA SER A 89 -38.33 -17.74 9.00
C SER A 89 -38.05 -16.28 9.33
N ARG A 90 -37.90 -15.50 8.26
CA ARG A 90 -37.67 -14.05 8.35
C ARG A 90 -38.98 -13.31 8.18
N PHE A 91 -39.40 -12.61 9.22
CA PHE A 91 -40.56 -11.74 9.19
C PHE A 91 -40.11 -10.33 8.82
N ARG A 92 -40.66 -9.82 7.72
CA ARG A 92 -40.36 -8.47 7.23
C ARG A 92 -41.65 -7.79 6.80
N GLY A 93 -41.95 -6.65 7.40
CA GLY A 93 -43.14 -5.88 7.05
C GLY A 93 -43.26 -4.56 7.80
N HIS A 94 -44.17 -3.72 7.33
CA HIS A 94 -44.63 -2.58 8.12
C HIS A 94 -45.66 -3.06 9.15
N LEU A 95 -45.70 -2.36 10.28
CA LEU A 95 -46.78 -2.47 11.25
C LEU A 95 -47.90 -1.51 10.88
N TRP A 96 -49.12 -1.91 11.17
CA TRP A 96 -50.34 -1.15 10.95
C TRP A 96 -51.10 -1.05 12.26
N ILE A 97 -51.63 0.13 12.53
CA ILE A 97 -52.39 0.45 13.76
C ILE A 97 -53.53 1.39 13.38
N ARG A 98 -54.64 1.40 14.12
CA ARG A 98 -55.66 2.43 13.92
C ARG A 98 -55.11 3.80 14.31
N SER A 99 -55.52 4.83 13.58
CA SER A 99 -55.12 6.21 13.86
C SER A 99 -55.69 6.73 15.19
N ASP A 100 -56.78 6.14 15.67
CA ASP A 100 -57.41 6.46 16.95
C ASP A 100 -57.03 5.51 18.10
N SER A 101 -55.93 4.78 17.95
CA SER A 101 -55.48 3.87 18.99
C SER A 101 -55.04 4.63 20.25
N ILE A 102 -55.58 4.24 21.40
CA ILE A 102 -55.16 4.71 22.73
C ILE A 102 -53.68 4.41 23.06
N LEU A 103 -53.03 3.53 22.30
CA LEU A 103 -51.62 3.18 22.49
C LEU A 103 -50.65 4.16 21.81
N LEU A 104 -51.15 5.05 20.95
CA LEU A 104 -50.35 6.09 20.31
C LEU A 104 -50.11 7.24 21.30
N ASP A 105 -48.85 7.62 21.47
CA ASP A 105 -48.50 8.86 22.15
C ASP A 105 -48.77 10.11 21.28
N HIS A 106 -48.50 11.30 21.82
CA HIS A 106 -48.63 12.58 21.12
C HIS A 106 -47.73 12.72 19.87
N ASN A 107 -46.75 11.83 19.68
CA ASN A 107 -45.84 11.78 18.53
C ASN A 107 -46.12 10.58 17.61
N ASN A 108 -47.29 9.94 17.74
CA ASN A 108 -47.67 8.73 17.00
C ASN A 108 -46.66 7.58 17.15
N THR A 109 -46.11 7.38 18.34
CA THR A 109 -45.20 6.28 18.65
C THR A 109 -45.80 5.27 19.62
N VAL A 110 -45.37 4.00 19.49
CA VAL A 110 -45.83 2.87 20.32
C VAL A 110 -44.63 1.97 20.66
N GLU A 111 -44.53 1.53 21.92
CA GLU A 111 -43.61 0.44 22.29
C GLU A 111 -44.16 -0.89 21.75
N TYR A 112 -43.48 -1.46 20.75
CA TYR A 112 -43.83 -2.74 20.16
C TYR A 112 -42.89 -3.84 20.66
N ARG A 113 -43.48 -4.87 21.27
CA ARG A 113 -42.76 -6.05 21.74
C ARG A 113 -42.96 -7.21 20.78
N PHE A 114 -41.86 -7.83 20.37
CA PHE A 114 -41.90 -9.01 19.50
C PHE A 114 -40.86 -10.03 19.92
N ARG A 115 -41.14 -11.30 19.63
CA ARG A 115 -40.22 -12.41 19.89
C ARG A 115 -39.31 -12.63 18.70
N ARG A 116 -38.02 -12.75 18.97
CA ARG A 116 -36.98 -13.11 18.01
C ARG A 116 -36.21 -14.30 18.55
N THR A 117 -35.87 -15.26 17.70
CA THR A 117 -34.96 -16.35 18.09
C THR A 117 -33.53 -15.87 17.92
N GLU A 118 -32.73 -15.95 18.97
CA GLU A 118 -31.30 -15.67 18.87
C GLU A 118 -30.57 -16.76 18.09
N ARG A 119 -29.65 -16.34 17.20
CA ARG A 119 -29.01 -17.25 16.25
C ARG A 119 -28.10 -18.29 16.90
N TYR A 120 -27.53 -17.96 18.06
CA TYR A 120 -26.52 -18.78 18.73
C TYR A 120 -27.10 -19.61 19.88
N SER A 121 -27.96 -19.02 20.70
CA SER A 121 -28.63 -19.71 21.82
C SER A 121 -29.85 -20.51 21.37
N LEU A 122 -30.45 -20.21 20.21
CA LEU A 122 -31.72 -20.76 19.74
C LEU A 122 -32.91 -20.52 20.68
N GLU A 123 -32.76 -19.59 21.63
CA GLU A 123 -33.80 -19.17 22.55
C GLU A 123 -34.62 -18.02 21.97
N ASP A 124 -35.93 -18.03 22.24
CA ASP A 124 -36.83 -16.93 21.89
C ASP A 124 -36.69 -15.83 22.94
N ILE A 125 -36.11 -14.69 22.57
CA ILE A 125 -36.04 -13.49 23.39
C ILE A 125 -37.14 -12.51 23.02
N GLU A 126 -37.66 -11.78 24.00
CA GLU A 126 -38.59 -10.67 23.77
C GLU A 126 -37.82 -9.36 23.61
N VAL A 127 -38.08 -8.67 22.50
CA VAL A 127 -37.41 -7.40 22.16
C VAL A 127 -38.47 -6.31 22.10
N SER A 128 -38.30 -5.28 22.93
CA SER A 128 -39.09 -4.05 22.85
C SER A 128 -38.43 -3.03 21.93
N ARG A 129 -39.21 -2.39 21.06
CA ARG A 129 -38.76 -1.24 20.25
C ARG A 129 -39.82 -0.16 20.21
N LEU A 130 -39.40 1.09 20.34
CA LEU A 130 -40.26 2.24 20.11
C LEU A 130 -40.42 2.47 18.60
N ILE A 131 -41.65 2.37 18.09
CA ILE A 131 -41.95 2.48 16.64
C ILE A 131 -42.77 3.73 16.37
N SER A 132 -42.31 4.58 15.46
CA SER A 132 -43.08 5.74 14.97
C SER A 132 -43.98 5.37 13.78
N PHE A 133 -45.20 5.88 13.80
CA PHE A 133 -46.20 5.70 12.75
C PHE A 133 -46.40 7.00 11.97
N ILE A 134 -46.73 6.86 10.68
CA ILE A 134 -46.91 7.97 9.76
C ILE A 134 -48.24 7.91 9.04
N GLU A 135 -48.79 9.09 8.77
CA GLU A 135 -49.96 9.28 7.91
C GLU A 135 -49.60 9.11 6.43
N TYR A 136 -50.63 8.96 5.60
CA TYR A 136 -50.43 8.84 4.17
C TYR A 136 -50.06 10.18 3.55
N VAL A 137 -48.82 10.30 3.08
CA VAL A 137 -48.41 11.41 2.22
C VAL A 137 -48.58 10.98 0.76
N ASN A 138 -49.31 11.78 -0.01
CA ASN A 138 -49.54 11.51 -1.42
C ASN A 138 -48.24 11.78 -2.21
N GLU A 139 -47.36 10.78 -2.26
CA GLU A 139 -46.16 10.85 -3.10
C GLU A 139 -46.61 11.00 -4.56
N LYS A 140 -46.30 12.16 -5.16
CA LYS A 140 -46.58 12.46 -6.58
C LYS A 140 -46.16 11.25 -7.41
N LYS A 141 -47.13 10.60 -8.07
CA LYS A 141 -46.84 9.55 -9.06
C LYS A 141 -45.94 10.15 -10.13
N LYS A 142 -44.66 9.76 -10.16
CA LYS A 142 -43.73 10.17 -11.20
C LYS A 142 -44.30 9.79 -12.58
N VAL A 143 -44.27 10.77 -13.49
CA VAL A 143 -44.90 10.74 -14.81
C VAL A 143 -44.51 9.47 -15.59
N GLY A 144 -45.46 8.91 -16.34
CA GLY A 144 -45.21 7.76 -17.19
C GLY A 144 -44.38 8.15 -18.40
N VAL A 145 -43.08 7.87 -18.36
CA VAL A 145 -42.17 8.10 -19.49
C VAL A 145 -42.39 7.06 -20.59
N THR A 146 -42.48 7.54 -21.83
CA THR A 146 -42.65 6.70 -23.03
C THR A 146 -41.31 6.41 -23.71
N GLN A 147 -41.27 5.40 -24.60
CA GLN A 147 -40.06 5.10 -25.38
C GLN A 147 -39.69 6.23 -26.34
N GLN A 148 -40.68 6.87 -26.95
CA GLN A 148 -40.48 8.00 -27.89
C GLN A 148 -39.82 9.19 -27.20
N GLU A 149 -40.17 9.44 -25.95
CA GLU A 149 -39.59 10.54 -25.16
C GLU A 149 -38.12 10.29 -24.83
N ILE A 150 -37.74 9.03 -24.53
CA ILE A 150 -36.32 8.66 -24.36
C ILE A 150 -35.55 8.81 -25.68
N LEU A 151 -36.12 8.40 -26.81
CA LEU A 151 -35.47 8.55 -28.11
C LEU A 151 -35.23 10.02 -28.45
N ARG A 152 -36.22 10.91 -28.26
CA ARG A 152 -36.03 12.37 -28.46
C ARG A 152 -34.90 12.94 -27.60
N ILE A 153 -34.76 12.49 -26.36
CA ILE A 153 -33.68 12.94 -25.47
C ILE A 153 -32.31 12.47 -25.96
N LEU A 154 -32.23 11.25 -26.51
CA LEU A 154 -31.00 10.73 -27.10
C LEU A 154 -30.70 11.41 -28.45
N GLU A 155 -31.70 11.72 -29.27
CA GLU A 155 -31.57 12.48 -30.52
C GLU A 155 -31.07 13.91 -30.26
N ALA A 156 -31.58 14.56 -29.21
CA ALA A 156 -31.17 15.91 -28.82
C ALA A 156 -29.82 15.97 -28.07
N SER A 157 -29.17 14.83 -27.83
CA SER A 157 -27.91 14.76 -27.10
C SER A 157 -26.77 14.45 -28.07
N ASP A 158 -25.71 15.25 -28.08
CA ASP A 158 -24.53 14.95 -28.89
C ASP A 158 -23.69 13.77 -28.33
N GLU A 159 -24.02 13.32 -27.11
CA GLU A 159 -23.29 12.27 -26.38
C GLU A 159 -24.22 11.25 -25.73
N ALA A 160 -23.68 10.07 -25.47
CA ALA A 160 -24.38 9.00 -24.79
C ALA A 160 -24.68 9.37 -23.32
N LEU A 161 -25.86 8.95 -22.86
CA LEU A 161 -26.37 9.27 -21.54
C LEU A 161 -26.54 8.03 -20.68
N THR A 162 -26.43 8.21 -19.37
CA THR A 162 -26.80 7.22 -18.37
C THR A 162 -28.31 7.22 -18.13
N SER A 163 -28.82 6.12 -17.55
CA SER A 163 -30.22 6.05 -17.11
C SER A 163 -30.58 7.13 -16.08
N GLN A 164 -29.62 7.61 -15.31
CA GLN A 164 -29.78 8.66 -14.32
C GLN A 164 -29.97 10.03 -15.01
N GLU A 165 -29.10 10.40 -15.95
CA GLU A 165 -29.18 11.65 -16.71
C GLU A 165 -30.48 11.72 -17.53
N ILE A 166 -30.88 10.60 -18.16
CA ILE A 166 -32.16 10.51 -18.87
C ILE A 166 -33.33 10.67 -17.91
N ALA A 167 -33.26 10.06 -16.72
CA ALA A 167 -34.32 10.19 -15.72
C ALA A 167 -34.46 11.61 -15.18
N GLU A 168 -33.36 12.35 -15.04
CA GLU A 168 -33.37 13.76 -14.65
C GLU A 168 -34.05 14.61 -15.73
N ARG A 169 -33.69 14.40 -17.01
CA ARG A 169 -34.32 15.10 -18.15
C ARG A 169 -35.81 14.78 -18.30
N CYS A 170 -36.24 13.55 -17.98
CA CYS A 170 -37.64 13.14 -17.97
C CYS A 170 -38.39 13.45 -16.65
N ASN A 171 -37.73 14.00 -15.63
CA ASN A 171 -38.24 14.11 -14.26
C ASN A 171 -38.90 12.79 -13.74
N ALA A 172 -38.21 11.67 -13.95
CA ALA A 172 -38.73 10.33 -13.76
C ALA A 172 -37.99 9.53 -12.67
N ASN A 173 -38.36 8.26 -12.50
CA ASN A 173 -37.64 7.36 -11.61
C ASN A 173 -36.50 6.66 -12.40
N PRO A 174 -35.22 6.78 -11.98
CA PRO A 174 -34.09 6.14 -12.64
C PRO A 174 -34.23 4.63 -12.83
N LYS A 175 -34.85 3.93 -11.88
CA LYS A 175 -35.10 2.48 -12.00
C LYS A 175 -36.05 2.17 -13.15
N ARG A 176 -37.10 2.97 -13.33
CA ARG A 176 -38.08 2.80 -14.40
C ARG A 176 -37.45 3.06 -15.77
N ILE A 177 -36.65 4.12 -15.87
CA ILE A 177 -35.88 4.45 -17.08
C ILE A 177 -34.91 3.32 -17.42
N SER A 178 -34.16 2.79 -16.43
CA SER A 178 -33.26 1.66 -16.65
C SER A 178 -33.99 0.40 -17.14
N THR A 179 -35.16 0.07 -16.58
CA THR A 179 -35.98 -1.05 -17.08
C THR A 179 -36.43 -0.83 -18.52
N LEU A 180 -36.86 0.40 -18.86
CA LEU A 180 -37.32 0.73 -20.20
C LEU A 180 -36.17 0.71 -21.23
N LEU A 181 -35.01 1.29 -20.88
CA LEU A 181 -33.79 1.26 -21.69
C LEU A 181 -33.29 -0.17 -21.92
N ASN A 182 -33.35 -1.05 -20.92
CA ASN A 182 -33.00 -2.46 -21.12
C ASN A 182 -33.96 -3.17 -22.10
N LYS A 183 -35.26 -2.81 -22.09
CA LYS A 183 -36.22 -3.31 -23.07
C LYS A 183 -35.91 -2.75 -24.47
N MET A 184 -35.62 -1.46 -24.58
CA MET A 184 -35.25 -0.80 -25.84
C MET A 184 -33.96 -1.38 -26.43
N TYR A 185 -32.96 -1.66 -25.58
CA TYR A 185 -31.71 -2.32 -25.96
C TYR A 185 -31.95 -3.73 -26.53
N ARG A 186 -32.76 -4.56 -25.85
CA ARG A 186 -33.12 -5.90 -26.34
C ARG A 186 -33.86 -5.85 -27.68
N ASN A 187 -34.59 -4.77 -27.93
CA ASN A 187 -35.33 -4.55 -29.17
C ASN A 187 -34.48 -3.83 -30.25
N GLY A 188 -33.19 -3.55 -30.00
CA GLY A 188 -32.30 -2.89 -30.96
C GLY A 188 -32.56 -1.39 -31.18
N LEU A 189 -33.42 -0.76 -30.38
CA LEU A 189 -33.76 0.66 -30.51
C LEU A 189 -32.68 1.60 -29.95
N VAL A 190 -31.85 1.08 -29.04
CA VAL A 190 -30.71 1.78 -28.46
C VAL A 190 -29.54 0.81 -28.36
N VAL A 191 -28.33 1.34 -28.46
CA VAL A 191 -27.10 0.62 -28.14
C VAL A 191 -26.67 0.96 -26.71
N ARG A 192 -25.98 0.03 -26.07
CA ARG A 192 -25.49 0.17 -24.70
C ARG A 192 -24.00 -0.12 -24.63
N ARG A 193 -23.27 0.65 -23.83
CA ARG A 193 -21.86 0.39 -23.53
C ARG A 193 -21.56 0.45 -22.03
N GLY A 194 -20.79 -0.53 -21.58
CA GLY A 194 -20.18 -0.61 -20.25
C GLY A 194 -18.66 -0.81 -20.33
N TYR A 195 -18.05 -1.05 -19.17
CA TYR A 195 -16.66 -1.45 -19.02
C TYR A 195 -16.50 -2.93 -19.36
N ILE A 196 -15.59 -3.28 -20.26
CA ILE A 196 -15.26 -4.68 -20.57
C ILE A 196 -14.18 -5.16 -19.60
N THR A 197 -14.48 -6.20 -18.83
CA THR A 197 -13.51 -6.84 -17.94
C THR A 197 -12.47 -7.65 -18.73
N GLU A 198 -11.37 -8.03 -18.09
CA GLU A 198 -10.34 -8.92 -18.69
C GLU A 198 -10.93 -10.24 -19.21
N GLU A 199 -11.99 -10.76 -18.56
CA GLU A 199 -12.76 -11.94 -18.99
C GLU A 199 -13.70 -11.70 -20.18
N GLY A 200 -13.66 -10.52 -20.81
CA GLY A 200 -14.52 -10.15 -21.93
C GLY A 200 -15.98 -9.81 -21.56
N ARG A 201 -16.34 -9.81 -20.27
CA ARG A 201 -17.70 -9.47 -19.80
C ARG A 201 -17.90 -7.96 -19.73
N GLU A 202 -19.05 -7.49 -20.22
CA GLU A 202 -19.44 -6.09 -20.13
C GLU A 202 -20.19 -5.79 -18.81
N VAL A 203 -19.57 -4.97 -17.95
CA VAL A 203 -20.13 -4.50 -16.68
C VAL A 203 -20.40 -3.00 -16.70
N MET A 204 -21.30 -2.51 -15.84
CA MET A 204 -21.57 -1.07 -15.74
C MET A 204 -20.34 -0.28 -15.25
N PHE A 205 -20.23 0.99 -15.67
CA PHE A 205 -19.22 1.90 -15.14
C PHE A 205 -19.48 2.20 -13.65
N ARG A 206 -18.39 2.33 -12.89
CA ARG A 206 -18.41 2.67 -11.46
C ARG A 206 -17.49 3.88 -11.24
N GLY A 207 -18.05 5.04 -10.90
CA GLY A 207 -17.29 6.27 -10.73
C GLY A 207 -18.16 7.52 -10.92
N ARG A 208 -17.62 8.57 -11.55
CA ARG A 208 -18.39 9.78 -11.92
C ARG A 208 -19.51 9.47 -12.90
N ILE A 209 -19.29 8.54 -13.82
CA ILE A 209 -20.35 7.84 -14.55
C ILE A 209 -20.71 6.58 -13.76
N ASN A 210 -21.96 6.48 -13.34
CA ASN A 210 -22.48 5.32 -12.61
C ASN A 210 -23.63 4.68 -13.41
N GLY A 211 -23.35 3.52 -14.00
CA GLY A 211 -24.30 2.82 -14.87
C GLY A 211 -23.74 2.53 -16.27
N TYR A 212 -24.61 2.08 -17.16
CA TYR A 212 -24.30 1.92 -18.59
C TYR A 212 -24.57 3.22 -19.34
N LEU A 213 -23.83 3.45 -20.43
CA LEU A 213 -24.11 4.49 -21.40
C LEU A 213 -25.06 3.96 -22.46
N TYR A 214 -26.06 4.77 -22.82
CA TYR A 214 -27.05 4.46 -23.85
C TYR A 214 -26.99 5.54 -24.95
N ALA A 215 -27.11 5.10 -26.20
CA ALA A 215 -27.07 5.95 -27.38
C ALA A 215 -27.96 5.37 -28.50
N LEU A 216 -28.14 6.16 -29.55
CA LEU A 216 -28.81 5.69 -30.76
C LEU A 216 -27.88 4.77 -31.57
N PRO A 217 -28.41 3.69 -32.17
CA PRO A 217 -27.62 2.82 -33.05
C PRO A 217 -27.02 3.60 -34.23
N GLY A 218 -25.76 3.30 -34.56
CA GLY A 218 -25.07 3.92 -35.71
C GLY A 218 -24.52 5.34 -35.46
N THR A 219 -24.60 5.85 -34.22
CA THR A 219 -24.03 7.16 -33.84
C THR A 219 -22.69 7.02 -33.11
N ASP A 220 -21.91 8.11 -33.07
CA ASP A 220 -20.62 8.21 -32.36
C ASP A 220 -20.76 8.75 -30.91
N GLN A 221 -22.00 8.79 -30.40
CA GLN A 221 -22.36 9.36 -29.10
C GLN A 221 -21.62 8.69 -27.93
N ILE A 222 -21.41 7.37 -28.00
CA ILE A 222 -20.75 6.59 -26.94
C ILE A 222 -19.26 6.94 -26.92
N GLU A 223 -18.65 6.97 -28.09
CA GLU A 223 -17.25 7.26 -28.32
C GLU A 223 -16.95 8.67 -27.80
N LYS A 224 -17.71 9.69 -28.24
CA LYS A 224 -17.60 11.07 -27.72
C LYS A 224 -17.67 11.14 -26.19
N ARG A 225 -18.59 10.40 -25.56
CA ARG A 225 -18.72 10.36 -24.10
C ARG A 225 -17.52 9.69 -23.43
N LEU A 226 -16.99 8.61 -24.01
CA LEU A 226 -15.81 7.92 -23.49
C LEU A 226 -14.55 8.78 -23.64
N GLU A 227 -14.41 9.54 -24.72
CA GLU A 227 -13.27 10.44 -24.97
C GLU A 227 -13.09 11.52 -23.89
N ARG A 228 -14.17 11.93 -23.21
CA ARG A 228 -14.10 12.85 -22.05
C ARG A 228 -13.38 12.25 -20.84
N GLY A 229 -13.25 10.93 -20.77
CA GLY A 229 -12.57 10.21 -19.70
C GLY A 229 -13.32 10.21 -18.35
N ASP A 230 -14.60 10.62 -18.30
CA ASP A 230 -15.40 10.68 -17.07
C ASP A 230 -15.70 9.28 -16.47
N HIS A 231 -15.57 8.24 -17.28
CA HIS A 231 -15.71 6.84 -16.87
C HIS A 231 -14.45 6.30 -16.16
N LEU A 232 -13.32 7.02 -16.24
CA LEU A 232 -12.05 6.59 -15.64
C LEU A 232 -11.96 7.00 -14.16
N HIS A 233 -11.24 6.20 -13.37
CA HIS A 233 -10.85 6.59 -12.02
C HIS A 233 -10.03 7.90 -12.05
N PRO A 234 -10.19 8.85 -11.09
CA PRO A 234 -9.54 10.16 -11.14
C PRO A 234 -8.03 10.12 -11.41
N ARG A 235 -7.33 9.14 -10.83
CA ARG A 235 -5.89 8.92 -11.04
C ARG A 235 -5.55 8.51 -12.47
N VAL A 236 -6.35 7.62 -13.07
CA VAL A 236 -6.16 7.16 -14.45
C VAL A 236 -6.53 8.27 -15.44
N ARG A 237 -7.54 9.08 -15.09
CA ARG A 237 -7.91 10.27 -15.85
C ARG A 237 -6.81 11.34 -15.87
N ALA A 238 -6.14 11.57 -14.74
CA ALA A 238 -4.99 12.49 -14.70
C ALA A 238 -3.86 12.02 -15.63
N LEU A 239 -3.55 10.72 -15.60
CA LEU A 239 -2.62 10.11 -16.55
C LEU A 239 -3.06 10.28 -18.01
N TYR A 240 -4.33 10.02 -18.31
CA TYR A 240 -4.89 10.21 -19.66
C TYR A 240 -4.70 11.65 -20.16
N TRP A 241 -5.04 12.65 -19.36
CA TRP A 241 -4.90 14.06 -19.78
C TRP A 241 -3.44 14.47 -19.96
N GLU A 242 -2.54 13.95 -19.14
CA GLU A 242 -1.11 14.21 -19.33
C GLU A 242 -0.60 13.58 -20.63
N ILE A 243 -1.00 12.34 -20.96
CA ILE A 243 -0.67 11.71 -22.25
C ILE A 243 -1.25 12.51 -23.42
N VAL A 244 -2.52 12.94 -23.33
CA VAL A 244 -3.19 13.74 -24.37
C VAL A 244 -2.51 15.09 -24.56
N LYS A 245 -2.06 15.74 -23.47
CA LYS A 245 -1.33 17.01 -23.52
C LYS A 245 -0.08 16.91 -24.38
N TYR A 246 0.78 15.91 -24.15
CA TYR A 246 1.97 15.67 -24.99
C TYR A 246 1.59 15.24 -26.42
N SER A 247 0.58 14.38 -26.56
CA SER A 247 0.13 13.90 -27.88
C SER A 247 -0.40 15.03 -28.76
N LYS A 248 -1.10 16.02 -28.19
CA LYS A 248 -1.54 17.24 -28.89
C LYS A 248 -0.37 18.08 -29.40
N MET A 249 0.75 18.06 -28.69
CA MET A 249 2.01 18.70 -29.11
C MET A 249 2.78 17.85 -30.14
N LYS A 250 2.19 16.75 -30.62
CA LYS A 250 2.81 15.77 -31.54
C LYS A 250 4.03 15.08 -30.94
N GLU A 251 3.99 14.85 -29.62
CA GLU A 251 5.06 14.18 -28.87
C GLU A 251 4.61 12.92 -28.15
N TRP A 252 5.48 11.92 -28.10
CA TRP A 252 5.34 10.79 -27.19
C TRP A 252 5.96 11.16 -25.84
N VAL A 253 5.39 10.67 -24.75
CA VAL A 253 5.89 10.96 -23.40
C VAL A 253 6.39 9.68 -22.73
N GLN A 254 7.51 9.75 -22.03
CA GLN A 254 8.04 8.62 -21.27
C GLN A 254 7.25 8.38 -19.99
N ALA A 255 7.12 7.10 -19.62
CA ALA A 255 6.50 6.70 -18.34
C ALA A 255 7.25 7.27 -17.13
N SER A 256 8.57 7.50 -17.23
CA SER A 256 9.39 8.18 -16.20
C SER A 256 8.97 9.64 -16.02
N THR A 257 8.87 10.41 -17.11
CA THR A 257 8.42 11.81 -17.08
C THR A 257 7.00 11.94 -16.53
N LEU A 258 6.10 11.02 -16.92
CA LEU A 258 4.75 10.97 -16.37
C LEU A 258 4.74 10.61 -14.88
N ALA A 259 5.67 9.76 -14.44
CA ALA A 259 5.81 9.39 -13.04
C ALA A 259 6.23 10.60 -12.19
N GLU A 260 7.19 11.39 -12.68
CA GLU A 260 7.60 12.65 -12.05
C GLU A 260 6.45 13.66 -11.99
N ASN A 261 5.80 13.94 -13.12
CA ASN A 261 4.70 14.91 -13.20
C ASN A 261 3.51 14.55 -12.29
N LEU A 262 3.27 13.26 -12.07
CA LEU A 262 2.12 12.77 -11.29
C LEU A 262 2.50 12.37 -9.85
N GLY A 263 3.77 12.50 -9.46
CA GLY A 263 4.27 12.11 -8.13
C GLY A 263 4.12 10.61 -7.85
N ARG A 264 4.46 9.77 -8.83
CA ARG A 264 4.29 8.31 -8.81
C ARG A 264 5.57 7.58 -9.15
N ARG A 265 5.55 6.25 -8.98
CA ARG A 265 6.66 5.40 -9.44
C ARG A 265 6.42 4.96 -10.90
N PRO A 266 7.47 4.82 -11.74
CA PRO A 266 7.31 4.46 -13.15
C PRO A 266 6.52 3.17 -13.41
N TYR A 267 6.67 2.12 -12.60
CA TYR A 267 5.90 0.88 -12.78
C TYR A 267 4.39 1.07 -12.53
N GLU A 268 4.01 2.02 -11.67
CA GLU A 268 2.59 2.34 -11.41
C GLU A 268 1.98 3.01 -12.63
N ILE A 269 2.72 3.89 -13.30
CA ILE A 269 2.31 4.54 -14.55
C ILE A 269 2.07 3.51 -15.64
N VAL A 270 2.98 2.54 -15.82
CA VAL A 270 2.81 1.47 -16.82
C VAL A 270 1.55 0.65 -16.54
N ARG A 271 1.34 0.20 -15.30
CA ARG A 271 0.14 -0.57 -14.91
C ARG A 271 -1.15 0.23 -15.09
N MET A 272 -1.12 1.54 -14.81
CA MET A 272 -2.26 2.43 -15.03
C MET A 272 -2.50 2.65 -16.53
N ALA A 273 -1.46 2.76 -17.33
CA ALA A 273 -1.54 2.91 -18.77
C ALA A 273 -2.10 1.66 -19.45
N GLU A 274 -1.76 0.45 -18.98
CA GLU A 274 -2.33 -0.80 -19.49
C GLU A 274 -3.86 -0.85 -19.27
N LYS A 275 -4.31 -0.44 -18.09
CA LYS A 275 -5.75 -0.28 -17.79
C LYS A 275 -6.41 0.84 -18.58
N LEU A 276 -5.66 1.90 -18.87
CA LEU A 276 -6.15 3.02 -19.68
C LEU A 276 -6.31 2.60 -21.15
N GLN A 277 -5.35 1.85 -21.69
CA GLN A 277 -5.38 1.33 -23.06
C GLN A 277 -6.54 0.35 -23.29
N SER A 278 -6.90 -0.46 -22.28
CA SER A 278 -8.08 -1.34 -22.38
C SER A 278 -9.39 -0.57 -22.38
N ALA A 279 -9.46 0.57 -21.69
CA ALA A 279 -10.63 1.45 -21.66
C ALA A 279 -10.72 2.40 -22.88
N ILE A 280 -9.58 2.89 -23.36
CA ILE A 280 -9.44 3.85 -24.46
C ILE A 280 -8.42 3.29 -25.45
N THR A 281 -8.91 2.67 -26.51
CA THR A 281 -8.11 1.91 -27.49
C THR A 281 -7.11 2.76 -28.29
N SER A 282 -7.35 4.08 -28.34
CA SER A 282 -6.44 5.04 -28.98
C SER A 282 -5.17 5.26 -28.17
N ILE A 283 -5.17 5.02 -26.85
CA ILE A 283 -3.97 5.09 -26.04
C ILE A 283 -3.07 3.90 -26.35
N LYS A 284 -1.85 4.20 -26.78
CA LYS A 284 -0.83 3.22 -27.16
C LYS A 284 0.36 3.29 -26.22
N ILE A 285 0.88 2.10 -25.94
CA ILE A 285 2.09 1.88 -25.16
C ILE A 285 3.13 1.35 -26.13
N TYR A 286 4.23 2.07 -26.29
CA TYR A 286 5.37 1.62 -27.04
C TYR A 286 6.51 1.28 -26.08
N LYS A 287 6.97 0.03 -26.12
CA LYS A 287 8.12 -0.42 -25.33
C LYS A 287 9.33 -0.40 -26.24
N SER A 288 10.28 0.49 -25.95
CA SER A 288 11.58 0.49 -26.60
C SER A 288 12.54 -0.46 -25.86
N SER A 289 13.78 -0.54 -26.32
CA SER A 289 14.85 -1.31 -25.65
C SER A 289 15.10 -0.95 -24.18
N LYS A 290 14.78 0.29 -23.73
CA LYS A 290 15.09 0.77 -22.37
C LYS A 290 13.96 1.53 -21.67
N SER A 291 12.97 2.02 -22.40
CA SER A 291 11.96 2.94 -21.89
C SER A 291 10.56 2.53 -22.33
N VAL A 292 9.55 2.98 -21.58
CA VAL A 292 8.14 2.84 -21.95
C VAL A 292 7.62 4.20 -22.34
N TRP A 293 7.11 4.30 -23.56
CA TRP A 293 6.57 5.52 -24.15
C TRP A 293 5.06 5.39 -24.30
N LEU A 294 4.37 6.50 -24.07
CA LEU A 294 2.91 6.58 -24.03
C LEU A 294 2.44 7.71 -24.95
N TYR A 295 1.40 7.44 -25.75
CA TYR A 295 0.80 8.41 -26.66
C TYR A 295 -0.64 8.05 -26.99
N ASP A 296 -1.40 9.03 -27.49
CA ASP A 296 -2.73 8.83 -28.04
C ASP A 296 -2.68 8.84 -29.57
N ALA A 297 -2.93 7.68 -30.18
CA ALA A 297 -2.80 7.44 -31.61
C ALA A 297 -3.70 8.35 -32.47
N ARG A 298 -4.78 8.93 -31.94
CA ARG A 298 -5.65 9.87 -32.68
C ARG A 298 -4.89 11.11 -33.16
N PHE A 299 -3.81 11.48 -32.48
CA PHE A 299 -3.02 12.65 -32.82
C PHE A 299 -1.87 12.36 -33.78
N PHE A 300 -1.72 11.14 -34.30
CA PHE A 300 -0.58 10.76 -35.15
C PHE A 300 -1.02 10.01 -36.39
N LYS A 301 -0.38 10.29 -37.53
CA LYS A 301 -0.44 9.45 -38.74
C LYS A 301 0.47 8.24 -38.60
N GLU A 302 0.25 7.20 -39.40
CA GLU A 302 1.03 5.96 -39.34
C GLU A 302 2.53 6.21 -39.60
N GLU A 303 2.86 7.13 -40.51
CA GLU A 303 4.23 7.54 -40.80
C GLU A 303 4.87 8.27 -39.62
N GLU A 304 4.11 9.14 -38.93
CA GLU A 304 4.56 9.86 -37.73
C GLU A 304 4.86 8.89 -36.59
N ILE A 305 4.03 7.85 -36.43
CA ILE A 305 4.24 6.76 -35.44
C ILE A 305 5.54 6.01 -35.75
N LYS A 306 5.79 5.65 -37.02
CA LYS A 306 7.03 4.96 -37.44
C LYS A 306 8.26 5.84 -37.22
N GLN A 307 8.16 7.15 -37.47
CA GLN A 307 9.24 8.10 -37.18
C GLN A 307 9.50 8.24 -35.69
N TRP A 308 8.45 8.32 -34.86
CA TRP A 308 8.57 8.38 -33.41
C TRP A 308 9.16 7.12 -32.80
N ALA A 309 8.82 5.92 -33.30
CA ALA A 309 9.45 4.67 -32.86
C ALA A 309 10.97 4.71 -33.10
N LYS A 310 11.43 5.16 -34.28
CA LYS A 310 12.86 5.34 -34.56
C LYS A 310 13.49 6.42 -33.67
N ARG A 311 12.77 7.50 -33.39
CA ARG A 311 13.22 8.62 -32.55
C ARG A 311 13.34 8.19 -31.09
N ALA A 312 12.40 7.40 -30.57
CA ALA A 312 12.41 6.84 -29.22
C ALA A 312 13.65 5.95 -29.01
N GLU A 313 13.93 5.03 -29.93
CA GLU A 313 15.14 4.19 -29.87
C GLU A 313 16.43 5.03 -29.97
N LYS A 314 16.44 6.09 -30.79
CA LYS A 314 17.57 7.03 -30.85
C LYS A 314 17.75 7.81 -29.54
N ILE A 315 16.67 8.32 -28.96
CA ILE A 315 16.69 9.02 -27.67
C ILE A 315 17.20 8.09 -26.56
N ASP A 316 16.75 6.84 -26.50
CA ASP A 316 17.19 5.85 -25.50
C ASP A 316 18.66 5.42 -25.70
N SER A 317 19.17 5.47 -26.94
CA SER A 317 20.59 5.32 -27.26
C SER A 317 21.42 6.54 -26.82
N GLU A 318 20.85 7.75 -26.89
CA GLU A 318 21.51 9.01 -26.55
C GLU A 318 21.49 9.33 -25.05
N THR A 319 20.40 9.11 -24.32
CA THR A 319 20.35 9.25 -22.85
C THR A 319 21.29 8.27 -22.15
N GLY A 320 21.40 7.04 -22.67
CA GLY A 320 22.43 6.09 -22.22
C GLY A 320 23.86 6.65 -22.38
N LYS A 321 24.12 7.37 -23.48
CA LYS A 321 25.41 8.03 -23.72
C LYS A 321 25.63 9.26 -22.84
N VAL A 322 24.59 10.01 -22.47
CA VAL A 322 24.72 11.19 -21.60
C VAL A 322 25.02 10.78 -20.17
N SER A 323 24.27 9.83 -19.58
CA SER A 323 24.58 9.33 -18.24
C SER A 323 25.97 8.70 -18.18
N GLN A 324 26.37 7.97 -19.23
CA GLN A 324 27.73 7.45 -19.34
C GLN A 324 28.78 8.55 -19.48
N LYS A 325 28.51 9.63 -20.23
CA LYS A 325 29.40 10.80 -20.33
C LYS A 325 29.52 11.54 -19.00
N ILE A 326 28.43 11.69 -18.25
CA ILE A 326 28.44 12.29 -16.90
C ILE A 326 29.24 11.41 -15.95
N GLY A 327 29.04 10.09 -15.98
CA GLY A 327 29.86 9.14 -15.22
C GLY A 327 31.35 9.29 -15.55
N ASN A 328 31.70 9.27 -16.83
CA ASN A 328 33.08 9.46 -17.29
C ASN A 328 33.65 10.83 -16.88
N LEU A 329 32.84 11.90 -16.90
CA LEU A 329 33.26 13.24 -16.49
C LEU A 329 33.47 13.31 -14.98
N HIS A 330 32.56 12.71 -14.21
CA HIS A 330 32.67 12.63 -12.75
C HIS A 330 33.92 11.84 -12.35
N GLU A 331 34.20 10.70 -12.99
CA GLU A 331 35.43 9.94 -12.78
C GLU A 331 36.68 10.76 -13.09
N LYS A 332 36.72 11.47 -14.23
CA LYS A 332 37.83 12.37 -14.58
C LYS A 332 38.00 13.50 -13.57
N TYR A 333 36.90 14.10 -13.12
CA TYR A 333 36.92 15.14 -12.11
C TYR A 333 37.48 14.61 -10.79
N CYS A 334 36.96 13.49 -10.29
CA CYS A 334 37.46 12.84 -9.08
C CYS A 334 38.94 12.49 -9.21
N HIS A 335 39.38 11.98 -10.36
CA HIS A 335 40.77 11.68 -10.62
C HIS A 335 41.67 12.93 -10.52
N ILE A 336 41.34 13.99 -11.25
CA ILE A 336 42.12 15.25 -11.23
C ILE A 336 42.10 15.89 -9.83
N ALA A 337 40.95 15.84 -9.14
CA ALA A 337 40.83 16.35 -7.78
C ALA A 337 41.72 15.55 -6.82
N LEU A 338 41.69 14.21 -6.91
CA LEU A 338 42.54 13.34 -6.10
C LEU A 338 44.02 13.57 -6.40
N GLU A 339 44.43 13.74 -7.65
CA GLU A 339 45.83 14.06 -8.01
C GLU A 339 46.31 15.31 -7.29
N ARG A 340 45.55 16.42 -7.38
CA ARG A 340 45.89 17.69 -6.71
C ARG A 340 45.89 17.60 -5.19
N ILE A 341 44.97 16.81 -4.63
CA ILE A 341 44.92 16.54 -3.20
C ILE A 341 46.19 15.77 -2.80
N TRP A 342 46.56 14.74 -3.56
CA TRP A 342 47.69 13.85 -3.28
C TRP A 342 49.05 14.56 -3.31
N GLU A 343 49.21 15.58 -4.15
CA GLU A 343 50.39 16.46 -4.16
C GLU A 343 50.65 17.15 -2.82
N LYS A 344 49.60 17.38 -2.03
CA LYS A 344 49.66 18.07 -0.73
C LYS A 344 49.45 17.14 0.45
N VAL A 345 49.27 15.85 0.20
CA VAL A 345 49.09 14.85 1.24
C VAL A 345 50.40 14.67 2.02
N ARG A 346 50.30 14.76 3.35
CA ARG A 346 51.35 14.35 4.27
C ARG A 346 50.89 13.10 5.02
N CYS A 347 51.80 12.13 5.14
CA CYS A 347 51.59 10.93 5.93
C CYS A 347 52.36 11.08 7.24
N GLU A 348 51.63 11.19 8.34
CA GLU A 348 52.18 11.22 9.68
C GLU A 348 51.96 9.86 10.33
N SER A 349 53.00 9.30 10.96
CA SER A 349 52.88 8.03 11.67
C SER A 349 53.48 8.12 13.06
N ARG A 350 52.76 7.58 14.05
CA ARG A 350 53.22 7.52 15.44
C ARG A 350 52.69 6.30 16.15
N PHE A 351 53.53 5.65 16.96
CA PHE A 351 53.05 4.60 17.85
C PHE A 351 52.25 5.21 19.00
N LYS A 352 51.07 4.65 19.27
CA LYS A 352 50.24 5.01 20.42
C LYS A 352 50.97 4.57 21.70
N GLN A 353 51.16 5.50 22.63
CA GLN A 353 51.84 5.28 23.91
C GLN A 353 50.89 5.60 25.06
N ILE A 354 50.92 4.80 26.13
CA ILE A 354 50.20 5.08 27.37
C ILE A 354 51.23 5.31 28.47
N ILE A 355 51.16 6.45 29.16
CA ILE A 355 52.01 6.72 30.31
C ILE A 355 51.34 6.10 31.54
N ARG A 356 51.96 5.09 32.15
CA ARG A 356 51.53 4.51 33.43
C ARG A 356 52.66 4.67 34.44
N ASN A 357 52.38 5.32 35.57
CA ASN A 357 53.35 5.59 36.64
C ASN A 357 54.67 6.20 36.13
N GLY A 358 54.59 7.16 35.21
CA GLY A 358 55.76 7.84 34.62
C GLY A 358 56.58 7.00 33.63
N LYS A 359 56.19 5.75 33.33
CA LYS A 359 56.84 4.89 32.34
C LYS A 359 55.99 4.75 31.08
N ASN A 360 56.63 4.77 29.92
CA ASN A 360 55.98 4.55 28.64
C ASN A 360 55.63 3.06 28.50
N CYS A 361 54.35 2.74 28.60
CA CYS A 361 53.81 1.41 28.32
C CYS A 361 53.25 1.39 26.91
N TYR A 362 53.71 0.43 26.12
CA TYR A 362 53.30 0.28 24.72
C TYR A 362 52.21 -0.79 24.52
N ASN A 363 51.99 -1.67 25.50
CA ASN A 363 50.86 -2.61 25.51
C ASN A 363 49.57 -1.87 25.82
N ILE A 364 48.51 -2.13 25.04
CA ILE A 364 47.24 -1.40 25.10
C ILE A 364 46.13 -2.36 25.48
N ARG A 365 45.48 -2.11 26.62
CA ARG A 365 44.32 -2.88 27.08
C ARG A 365 43.05 -2.37 26.40
N LEU A 366 42.29 -3.29 25.82
CA LEU A 366 41.02 -3.03 25.14
C LEU A 366 39.82 -3.11 26.09
N SER A 367 38.66 -2.65 25.63
CA SER A 367 37.40 -2.71 26.38
C SER A 367 36.99 -4.14 26.79
N ASN A 368 37.32 -5.14 25.97
CA ASN A 368 37.08 -6.56 26.27
C ASN A 368 38.12 -7.16 27.24
N ARG A 369 38.91 -6.32 27.90
CA ARG A 369 39.95 -6.64 28.90
C ARG A 369 41.17 -7.38 28.35
N LYS A 370 41.23 -7.70 27.05
CA LYS A 370 42.39 -8.29 26.39
C LYS A 370 43.42 -7.20 26.03
N GLU A 371 44.67 -7.56 25.83
CA GLU A 371 45.77 -6.59 25.64
C GLU A 371 46.49 -6.77 24.31
N ILE A 372 46.53 -5.73 23.47
CA ILE A 372 47.29 -5.72 22.22
C ILE A 372 48.72 -5.24 22.47
N ASP A 373 49.67 -5.79 21.74
CA ASP A 373 51.08 -5.41 21.89
C ASP A 373 51.37 -3.99 21.40
N ARG A 374 51.06 -3.61 20.15
CA ARG A 374 51.38 -2.24 19.66
C ARG A 374 50.31 -1.71 18.71
N ILE A 375 50.15 -0.39 18.66
CA ILE A 375 49.29 0.29 17.66
C ILE A 375 50.08 1.43 17.04
N LEU A 376 50.23 1.39 15.72
CA LEU A 376 50.77 2.47 14.91
C LEU A 376 49.60 3.23 14.29
N MET A 377 49.45 4.50 14.66
CA MET A 377 48.47 5.38 14.03
C MET A 377 49.12 6.02 12.81
N ILE A 378 48.44 5.94 11.68
CA ILE A 378 48.81 6.58 10.43
C ILE A 378 47.72 7.59 10.11
N ARG A 379 48.08 8.87 10.07
CA ARG A 379 47.21 9.97 9.67
C ARG A 379 47.68 10.50 8.34
N ILE A 380 46.78 10.48 7.37
CA ILE A 380 46.97 11.09 6.06
C ILE A 380 46.20 12.40 6.08
N ALA A 381 46.90 13.53 5.97
CA ALA A 381 46.33 14.86 6.11
C ALA A 381 46.65 15.75 4.91
N VAL A 382 45.79 16.74 4.67
CA VAL A 382 45.95 17.77 3.63
C VAL A 382 45.79 19.13 4.32
N GLY A 383 46.90 19.85 4.50
CA GLY A 383 46.91 21.00 5.41
C GLY A 383 46.60 20.56 6.85
N ASP A 384 45.64 21.23 7.50
CA ASP A 384 45.19 20.90 8.86
C ASP A 384 44.06 19.86 8.89
N GLU A 385 43.51 19.47 7.73
CA GLU A 385 42.39 18.53 7.63
C GLU A 385 42.87 17.07 7.57
N SER A 386 42.24 16.20 8.38
CA SER A 386 42.47 14.76 8.35
C SER A 386 41.71 14.14 7.18
N LEU A 387 42.43 13.57 6.21
CA LEU A 387 41.83 12.90 5.05
C LEU A 387 41.52 11.43 5.33
N LEU A 388 42.42 10.75 6.05
CA LEU A 388 42.24 9.36 6.47
C LEU A 388 43.06 9.05 7.72
N GLU A 389 42.47 8.32 8.66
CA GLU A 389 43.17 7.75 9.81
C GLU A 389 43.06 6.24 9.80
N LEU A 390 44.22 5.58 9.83
CA LEU A 390 44.36 4.14 9.86
C LEU A 390 45.14 3.75 11.11
N GLU A 391 44.68 2.71 11.79
CA GLU A 391 45.42 2.11 12.91
C GLU A 391 45.96 0.74 12.49
N ILE A 392 47.28 0.61 12.46
CA ILE A 392 47.95 -0.68 12.27
C ILE A 392 48.19 -1.30 13.65
N ILE A 393 47.58 -2.45 13.86
CA ILE A 393 47.50 -3.12 15.14
C ILE A 393 48.41 -4.34 15.11
N PHE A 394 49.43 -4.38 15.96
CA PHE A 394 50.40 -5.47 16.00
C PHE A 394 50.16 -6.40 17.18
N GLU A 395 50.20 -7.70 16.89
CA GLU A 395 50.32 -8.78 17.86
C GLU A 395 51.60 -9.57 17.56
N PHE A 396 52.43 -9.84 18.56
CA PHE A 396 53.68 -10.56 18.45
C PHE A 396 53.52 -11.95 19.08
N LYS A 397 53.76 -13.00 18.29
CA LYS A 397 53.73 -14.39 18.76
C LYS A 397 55.08 -15.05 18.51
N TYR A 398 55.73 -15.46 19.59
CA TYR A 398 56.95 -16.27 19.50
C TYR A 398 56.64 -17.72 19.89
N LYS A 399 56.49 -18.60 18.89
CA LYS A 399 56.19 -20.03 19.07
C LYS A 399 57.14 -20.89 18.28
N LYS A 400 57.70 -21.92 18.91
CA LYS A 400 58.52 -22.95 18.23
C LYS A 400 57.62 -23.71 17.25
N GLY A 401 57.94 -23.68 15.97
CA GLY A 401 57.09 -24.21 14.89
C GLY A 401 56.28 -23.15 14.12
N GLY A 402 56.28 -21.90 14.60
CA GLY A 402 55.56 -20.79 13.97
C GLY A 402 54.15 -20.59 14.51
N ALA A 403 53.55 -19.45 14.17
CA ALA A 403 52.15 -19.16 14.48
C ALA A 403 51.22 -19.93 13.54
N ASP A 404 50.12 -20.44 14.09
CA ASP A 404 49.13 -21.26 13.40
C ASP A 404 47.80 -20.51 13.20
N SER A 405 46.85 -21.12 12.47
CA SER A 405 45.56 -20.47 12.18
C SER A 405 44.72 -20.16 13.43
N ARG A 406 44.99 -20.79 14.58
CA ARG A 406 44.30 -20.46 15.84
C ARG A 406 44.81 -19.15 16.42
N ASP A 407 46.11 -18.88 16.32
CA ASP A 407 46.71 -17.62 16.79
C ASP A 407 46.11 -16.42 16.03
N ILE A 408 45.88 -16.57 14.71
CA ILE A 408 45.23 -15.54 13.89
C ILE A 408 43.76 -15.37 14.28
N ARG A 409 43.04 -16.48 14.48
CA ARG A 409 41.62 -16.44 14.91
C ARG A 409 41.45 -15.76 16.26
N GLU A 410 42.31 -16.08 17.22
CA GLU A 410 42.30 -15.46 18.54
C GLU A 410 42.55 -13.96 18.42
N PHE A 411 43.54 -13.56 17.63
CA PHE A 411 43.86 -12.15 17.41
C PHE A 411 42.69 -11.40 16.76
N LEU A 412 42.10 -11.94 15.69
CA LEU A 412 40.93 -11.31 15.05
C LEU A 412 39.73 -11.24 15.99
N ASN A 413 39.45 -12.30 16.75
CA ASN A 413 38.34 -12.32 17.71
C ASN A 413 38.54 -11.27 18.81
N LYS A 414 39.78 -11.10 19.28
CA LYS A 414 40.15 -10.06 20.25
C LYS A 414 39.87 -8.64 19.73
N LEU A 415 40.07 -8.38 18.43
CA LEU A 415 39.73 -7.09 17.83
C LEU A 415 38.21 -6.96 17.63
N ALA A 416 37.60 -7.97 17.02
CA ALA A 416 36.18 -7.98 16.68
C ALA A 416 35.24 -7.82 17.90
N THR A 417 35.64 -8.35 19.05
CA THR A 417 34.84 -8.26 20.31
C THR A 417 35.17 -7.03 21.15
N SER A 418 36.09 -6.17 20.70
CA SER A 418 36.40 -4.90 21.37
C SER A 418 35.53 -3.77 20.81
N TYR A 419 35.21 -2.78 21.63
CA TYR A 419 34.41 -1.63 21.19
C TYR A 419 35.22 -0.72 20.24
N GLU A 420 36.51 -0.63 20.50
CA GLU A 420 37.44 0.23 19.77
C GLU A 420 37.60 -0.25 18.33
N TYR A 421 37.73 -1.57 18.14
CA TYR A 421 38.13 -2.17 16.87
C TYR A 421 37.12 -3.15 16.28
N GLY A 422 36.00 -3.40 16.97
CA GLY A 422 34.93 -4.28 16.51
C GLY A 422 33.69 -3.53 16.07
N PHE A 423 32.91 -4.14 15.18
CA PHE A 423 31.53 -3.76 14.92
C PHE A 423 30.67 -5.00 14.80
N GLU A 424 29.38 -4.86 15.13
CA GLU A 424 28.40 -5.94 15.07
C GLU A 424 27.56 -5.81 13.80
N GLU A 425 27.43 -6.92 13.07
CA GLU A 425 26.53 -7.04 11.93
C GLU A 425 25.72 -8.33 12.09
N GLY A 426 24.46 -8.19 12.50
CA GLY A 426 23.62 -9.31 12.92
C GLY A 426 24.14 -9.97 14.20
N GLU A 427 24.28 -11.30 14.20
CA GLU A 427 24.80 -12.07 15.34
C GLU A 427 26.34 -12.25 15.32
N ARG A 428 27.05 -11.56 14.43
CA ARG A 428 28.51 -11.72 14.25
C ARG A 428 29.25 -10.42 14.46
N CYS A 429 30.42 -10.52 15.08
CA CYS A 429 31.33 -9.39 15.30
C CYS A 429 32.50 -9.46 14.31
N TYR A 430 32.86 -8.30 13.75
CA TYR A 430 33.93 -8.16 12.77
C TYR A 430 34.90 -7.04 13.17
N PRO A 431 36.19 -7.13 12.84
CA PRO A 431 37.10 -5.99 12.99
C PRO A 431 36.72 -4.85 12.04
N LYS A 432 36.81 -3.59 12.50
CA LYS A 432 36.55 -2.38 11.70
C LYS A 432 37.55 -2.28 10.55
N LEU A 433 37.07 -1.78 9.40
CA LEU A 433 37.83 -1.72 8.15
C LEU A 433 39.06 -0.79 8.19
N ASN A 434 39.07 0.22 9.06
CA ASN A 434 40.20 1.14 9.25
C ASN A 434 41.26 0.61 10.25
N SER A 435 41.07 -0.60 10.77
CA SER A 435 41.99 -1.27 11.71
C SER A 435 42.69 -2.41 10.98
N VAL A 436 44.00 -2.30 10.79
CA VAL A 436 44.80 -3.27 10.01
C VAL A 436 45.52 -4.22 10.97
N PRO A 437 45.07 -5.48 11.11
CA PRO A 437 45.71 -6.46 11.98
C PRO A 437 47.00 -7.00 11.34
N VAL A 438 48.10 -6.90 12.09
CA VAL A 438 49.42 -7.43 11.73
C VAL A 438 49.88 -8.42 12.79
N LEU A 439 50.05 -9.68 12.39
CA LEU A 439 50.62 -10.71 13.25
C LEU A 439 52.11 -10.87 12.92
N VAL A 440 52.96 -10.72 13.93
CA VAL A 440 54.41 -10.86 13.82
C VAL A 440 54.85 -12.15 14.50
N ALA A 441 55.53 -13.04 13.78
CA ALA A 441 56.03 -14.30 14.32
C ALA A 441 57.30 -14.78 13.60
N PRO A 442 58.13 -15.66 14.19
CA PRO A 442 59.32 -16.18 13.52
C PRO A 442 59.05 -16.89 12.19
N SER A 443 57.92 -17.61 12.12
CA SER A 443 57.42 -18.31 10.94
C SER A 443 55.91 -18.51 11.05
N PHE A 444 55.25 -18.84 9.95
CA PHE A 444 53.81 -19.12 9.88
C PHE A 444 53.59 -20.47 9.19
N THR A 445 52.62 -21.24 9.68
CA THR A 445 52.20 -22.49 9.04
C THR A 445 51.41 -22.21 7.74
N LYS A 446 51.26 -23.23 6.88
CA LYS A 446 50.55 -23.08 5.60
C LYS A 446 49.09 -22.70 5.79
N ASP A 447 48.42 -23.32 6.75
CA ASP A 447 47.04 -22.99 7.14
C ASP A 447 46.91 -21.58 7.71
N ALA A 448 47.90 -21.10 8.48
CA ALA A 448 47.93 -19.73 8.96
C ALA A 448 48.01 -18.72 7.80
N MET A 449 48.89 -18.96 6.83
CA MET A 449 49.03 -18.09 5.65
C MET A 449 47.75 -18.04 4.82
N GLU A 450 47.11 -19.19 4.61
CA GLU A 450 45.85 -19.26 3.88
C GLU A 450 44.71 -18.56 4.63
N TYR A 451 44.61 -18.81 5.94
CA TYR A 451 43.59 -18.21 6.79
C TYR A 451 43.74 -16.68 6.86
N ALA A 452 44.97 -16.18 7.04
CA ALA A 452 45.27 -14.75 7.05
C ALA A 452 44.89 -14.06 5.74
N ARG A 453 45.20 -14.67 4.59
CA ARG A 453 44.83 -14.13 3.28
C ARG A 453 43.31 -14.01 3.12
N ARG A 454 42.55 -15.01 3.57
CA ARG A 454 41.08 -14.99 3.51
C ARG A 454 40.45 -13.92 4.40
N HIS A 455 41.10 -13.56 5.51
CA HIS A 455 40.53 -12.67 6.53
C HIS A 455 41.28 -11.32 6.66
N GLY A 456 42.14 -10.98 5.69
CA GLY A 456 42.79 -9.67 5.62
C GLY A 456 43.85 -9.40 6.70
N VAL A 457 44.47 -10.43 7.27
CA VAL A 457 45.54 -10.26 8.28
C VAL A 457 46.91 -10.23 7.61
N ILE A 458 47.73 -9.24 7.94
CA ILE A 458 49.09 -9.16 7.42
C ILE A 458 50.01 -9.99 8.30
N LEU A 459 50.68 -10.98 7.70
CA LEU A 459 51.66 -11.82 8.38
C LEU A 459 53.07 -11.28 8.12
N LEU A 460 53.80 -11.00 9.19
CA LEU A 460 55.13 -10.41 9.11
C LEU A 460 56.17 -11.29 9.82
N PRO A 461 56.94 -12.09 9.07
CA PRO A 461 57.93 -12.97 9.67
C PRO A 461 59.07 -12.18 10.33
N THR A 462 59.47 -12.53 11.54
CA THR A 462 60.50 -11.79 12.29
C THR A 462 61.84 -11.74 11.53
N TRP A 463 62.20 -12.81 10.82
CA TRP A 463 63.44 -12.83 10.01
C TRP A 463 63.45 -11.77 8.89
N LYS A 464 62.26 -11.32 8.43
CA LYS A 464 62.16 -10.27 7.42
C LYS A 464 62.65 -8.93 7.97
N PHE A 465 62.42 -8.65 9.25
CA PHE A 465 63.00 -7.48 9.91
C PHE A 465 64.51 -7.57 9.99
N SER A 466 65.06 -8.70 10.46
CA SER A 466 66.51 -8.93 10.51
C SER A 466 67.16 -8.71 9.15
N ARG A 467 66.52 -9.21 8.09
CA ARG A 467 67.01 -9.04 6.71
C ARG A 467 66.96 -7.59 6.27
N ILE A 468 65.84 -6.86 6.49
CA ILE A 468 65.74 -5.45 6.13
C ILE A 468 66.78 -4.62 6.88
N LEU A 469 66.94 -4.85 8.19
CA LEU A 469 67.95 -4.18 9.02
C LEU A 469 69.37 -4.40 8.47
N LYS A 470 69.69 -5.62 8.06
CA LYS A 470 70.98 -5.94 7.46
C LYS A 470 71.15 -5.31 6.08
N ASP A 471 70.19 -5.50 5.19
CA ASP A 471 70.33 -5.15 3.77
C ASP A 471 70.21 -3.65 3.53
N LYS A 472 69.39 -2.94 4.31
CA LYS A 472 69.14 -1.50 4.13
C LYS A 472 69.94 -0.63 5.09
N PHE A 473 70.29 -1.15 6.26
CA PHE A 473 70.96 -0.37 7.30
C PHE A 473 72.29 -0.98 7.75
N GLY A 474 72.74 -2.09 7.16
CA GLY A 474 74.00 -2.76 7.52
C GLY A 474 73.97 -3.48 8.87
N ILE A 475 72.85 -3.46 9.59
CA ILE A 475 72.76 -3.96 10.96
C ILE A 475 72.50 -5.46 10.96
N ASN A 476 73.48 -6.26 11.38
CA ASN A 476 73.34 -7.71 11.52
C ASN A 476 72.65 -8.11 12.84
N ALA A 477 71.36 -7.81 12.91
CA ALA A 477 70.48 -7.98 14.07
C ALA A 477 69.55 -9.20 13.90
N ASP A 478 70.12 -10.40 13.74
CA ASP A 478 69.29 -11.61 13.73
C ASP A 478 68.60 -11.82 15.08
N PHE A 479 67.27 -11.93 15.08
CA PHE A 479 66.48 -12.06 16.30
C PHE A 479 66.95 -13.22 17.18
N ARG A 480 67.30 -14.40 16.62
CA ARG A 480 67.79 -15.53 17.45
C ARG A 480 69.15 -15.25 18.06
N ARG A 481 69.99 -14.46 17.41
CA ARG A 481 71.27 -13.99 17.97
C ARG A 481 71.03 -12.99 19.08
N ILE A 482 70.15 -12.00 18.86
CA ILE A 482 69.78 -10.99 19.85
C ILE A 482 69.19 -11.66 21.09
N THR A 483 68.23 -12.57 20.93
CA THR A 483 67.63 -13.29 22.06
C THR A 483 68.68 -14.08 22.84
N ARG A 484 69.59 -14.81 22.17
CA ARG A 484 70.68 -15.54 22.86
C ARG A 484 71.65 -14.61 23.59
N MET A 485 71.89 -13.41 23.06
CA MET A 485 72.75 -12.41 23.68
C MET A 485 72.07 -11.80 24.91
N LEU A 486 70.82 -11.35 24.77
CA LEU A 486 70.08 -10.69 25.84
C LEU A 486 69.74 -11.63 26.98
N LEU A 487 69.43 -12.91 26.72
CA LEU A 487 69.21 -13.90 27.78
C LEU A 487 70.43 -14.16 28.67
N ARG A 488 71.61 -13.65 28.32
CA ARG A 488 72.85 -13.77 29.11
C ARG A 488 73.15 -12.53 29.96
N VAL A 489 72.31 -11.49 29.87
CA VAL A 489 72.41 -10.24 30.63
C VAL A 489 71.11 -9.97 31.37
N ASP A 490 71.18 -9.17 32.44
CA ASP A 490 70.01 -8.80 33.24
C ASP A 490 68.97 -8.02 32.40
N GLU A 491 67.69 -8.21 32.75
CA GLU A 491 66.56 -7.62 32.03
C GLU A 491 66.58 -6.08 32.06
N GLU A 492 67.08 -5.47 33.13
CA GLU A 492 67.21 -4.01 33.26
C GLU A 492 68.19 -3.41 32.24
N SER A 493 69.15 -4.21 31.76
CA SER A 493 70.13 -3.82 30.75
C SER A 493 69.66 -4.09 29.32
N TRP A 494 68.55 -4.82 29.10
CA TRP A 494 68.12 -5.24 27.77
C TRP A 494 67.89 -4.08 26.82
N ASP A 495 67.20 -3.02 27.25
CA ASP A 495 66.93 -1.86 26.42
C ASP A 495 68.21 -1.14 25.97
N ARG A 496 69.22 -1.08 26.85
CA ARG A 496 70.50 -0.45 26.57
C ARG A 496 71.30 -1.26 25.56
N GLU A 497 71.40 -2.58 25.77
CA GLU A 497 72.12 -3.49 24.90
C GLU A 497 71.42 -3.66 23.54
N LEU A 498 70.09 -3.71 23.51
CA LEU A 498 69.33 -3.75 22.27
C LEU A 498 69.52 -2.45 21.47
N LYS A 499 69.50 -1.28 22.13
CA LYS A 499 69.84 0.00 21.46
C LYS A 499 71.26 0.00 20.90
N LYS A 500 72.25 -0.57 21.61
CA LYS A 500 73.62 -0.67 21.09
C LYS A 500 73.69 -1.54 19.83
N VAL A 501 73.04 -2.72 19.84
CA VAL A 501 73.03 -3.64 18.69
C VAL A 501 72.28 -3.07 17.50
N LEU A 502 71.21 -2.31 17.73
CA LEU A 502 70.39 -1.71 16.68
C LEU A 502 70.86 -0.30 16.27
N ARG A 503 72.00 0.20 16.79
CA ARG A 503 72.58 1.46 16.32
C ARG A 503 73.05 1.28 14.88
N VAL A 504 72.59 2.19 14.01
CA VAL A 504 73.18 2.38 12.69
C VAL A 504 74.53 3.06 12.92
N HIS A 505 75.64 2.38 12.64
CA HIS A 505 76.90 3.10 12.47
C HIS A 505 76.81 3.79 11.11
N HIS A 506 76.62 5.11 11.14
CA HIS A 506 76.64 5.93 9.94
C HIS A 506 78.03 5.94 9.30
#